data_AF-A0A7S2UJW0-F1
#
_entry.id   AF-A0A7S2UJW0-F1
#
_cell.length_a   1.000
_cell.length_b   1.000
_cell.length_c   1.000
_cell.angle_alpha   90.00
_cell.angle_beta   90.00
_cell.angle_gamma   90.00
#
_symmetry.space_group_name_H-M   'P 1'
#
loop_
_entity.id
_entity.type
_entity.pdbx_description
1 polymer ?
#
loop_
_entity_poly.entity_id
_entity_poly.type
_entity_poly.pdbx_seq_one_letter_code
_entity_poly.pdbx_strand_id
1 'polypeptide(L)'
;MEWLCEELRAADLSTVSIPDTEPYFILRDELVVHDFEGLYYDHTNNDDDGRNTITNQDVDAVVVGLDTEFSYRKLCVATVLLQKFPNAPLVATNRDAFDLV
;
A
#
# COMPACT_ATOMS: atom_id res chain seq x y z
N MET A 1 0.90 3.47 -10.37
CA MET A 1 0.17 3.68 -9.09
C MET A 1 0.40 5.07 -8.49
N GLU A 2 1.52 5.75 -8.77
CA GLU A 2 1.84 7.08 -8.21
C GLU A 2 0.70 8.11 -8.33
N TRP A 3 0.08 8.24 -9.50
CA TRP A 3 -1.02 9.19 -9.73
C TRP A 3 -2.20 9.03 -8.76
N LEU A 4 -2.61 7.79 -8.43
CA LEU A 4 -3.69 7.56 -7.46
C LEU A 4 -3.28 8.00 -6.05
N CYS A 5 -2.03 7.72 -5.66
CA CYS A 5 -1.51 8.16 -4.38
C CYS A 5 -1.42 9.68 -4.29
N GLU A 6 -1.02 10.37 -5.37
CA GLU A 6 -1.00 11.83 -5.46
C GLU A 6 -2.41 12.43 -5.28
N GLU A 7 -3.42 11.89 -5.97
CA GLU A 7 -4.80 12.37 -5.84
C GLU A 7 -5.35 12.19 -4.41
N LEU A 8 -5.10 11.05 -3.79
CA LEU A 8 -5.53 10.79 -2.41
C LEU A 8 -4.81 11.72 -1.42
N ARG A 9 -3.50 11.96 -1.60
CA ARG A 9 -2.74 12.94 -0.79
C ARG A 9 -3.27 14.36 -0.99
N ALA A 10 -3.62 14.74 -2.22
CA ALA A 10 -4.23 16.04 -2.51
C ALA A 10 -5.60 16.21 -1.83
N ALA A 11 -6.28 15.11 -1.51
CA ALA A 11 -7.50 15.06 -0.71
C ALA A 11 -7.25 15.00 0.80
N ASP A 12 -6.02 15.26 1.27
CA ASP A 12 -5.60 15.22 2.67
C ASP A 12 -5.66 13.80 3.30
N LEU A 13 -5.58 12.76 2.46
CA LEU A 13 -5.47 11.37 2.92
C LEU A 13 -4.02 10.94 3.03
N SER A 14 -3.73 10.23 4.11
CA SER A 14 -2.44 9.59 4.33
C SER A 14 -2.35 8.32 3.49
N THR A 15 -1.40 8.26 2.56
CA THR A 15 -1.27 7.12 1.64
C THR A 15 0.05 6.39 1.81
N VAL A 16 -0.01 5.07 1.72
CA VAL A 16 1.17 4.21 1.67
C VAL A 16 1.09 3.36 0.39
N SER A 17 2.13 3.41 -0.43
CA SER A 17 2.25 2.58 -1.63
C SER A 17 3.21 1.42 -1.40
N ILE A 18 2.90 0.26 -1.98
CA ILE A 18 3.82 -0.88 -1.99
C ILE A 18 4.79 -0.66 -3.15
N PRO A 19 6.11 -0.55 -2.90
CA PRO A 19 7.08 -0.18 -3.92
C PRO A 19 7.22 -1.25 -5.02
N ASP A 20 7.68 -0.80 -6.18
CA ASP A 20 7.85 -1.61 -7.38
C ASP A 20 9.15 -2.44 -7.37
N THR A 21 10.24 -1.83 -6.89
CA THR A 21 11.56 -2.47 -6.80
C THR A 21 11.86 -2.89 -5.37
N GLU A 22 12.03 -4.20 -5.14
CA GLU A 22 12.31 -4.75 -3.80
C GLU A 22 13.36 -5.86 -3.80
N PRO A 23 14.22 -5.94 -2.76
CA PRO A 23 15.11 -7.07 -2.54
C PRO A 23 14.44 -8.20 -1.73
N TYR A 24 14.73 -9.44 -2.14
CA TYR A 24 14.54 -10.73 -1.46
C TYR A 24 13.12 -11.21 -1.07
N PHE A 25 12.94 -12.52 -1.28
CA PHE A 25 11.78 -13.32 -0.95
C PHE A 25 11.32 -13.11 0.50
N ILE A 26 10.04 -12.76 0.69
CA ILE A 26 9.38 -12.74 1.99
C ILE A 26 8.36 -13.88 2.02
N LEU A 27 8.43 -14.74 3.04
CA LEU A 27 7.46 -15.82 3.21
C LEU A 27 6.13 -15.28 3.77
N ARG A 28 5.03 -16.00 3.53
CA ARG A 28 3.71 -15.61 4.04
C ARG A 28 3.69 -15.42 5.55
N ASP A 29 4.33 -16.32 6.29
CA ASP A 29 4.36 -16.28 7.76
C ASP A 29 5.20 -15.10 8.27
N GLU A 30 6.24 -14.73 7.52
CA GLU A 30 7.04 -13.53 7.78
C GLU A 30 6.22 -12.27 7.50
N LEU A 31 5.38 -12.26 6.46
CA LEU A 31 4.52 -11.13 6.11
C LEU A 31 3.43 -10.84 7.17
N VAL A 32 2.94 -11.86 7.87
CA VAL A 32 1.91 -11.72 8.93
C VAL A 32 2.46 -11.01 10.16
N VAL A 33 3.72 -11.28 10.51
CA VAL A 33 4.43 -10.63 11.62
C VAL A 33 5.24 -9.42 11.17
N HIS A 34 5.30 -9.17 9.86
CA HIS A 34 5.94 -7.98 9.31
C HIS A 34 5.10 -6.80 9.76
N ASP A 35 5.58 -6.09 10.78
CA ASP A 35 5.20 -4.71 10.94
C ASP A 35 5.71 -4.03 9.69
N PHE A 36 4.81 -3.49 8.86
CA PHE A 36 5.12 -2.85 7.58
C PHE A 36 5.97 -1.56 7.76
N GLU A 37 6.84 -1.52 8.77
CA GLU A 37 7.97 -0.65 9.00
C GLU A 37 8.91 -0.73 7.79
N GLY A 38 8.61 0.07 6.76
CA GLY A 38 9.35 0.06 5.51
C GLY A 38 8.48 0.21 4.27
N LEU A 39 7.14 0.13 4.38
CA LEU A 39 6.28 0.69 3.34
C LEU A 39 6.44 2.22 3.38
N TYR A 40 7.21 2.73 2.43
CA TYR A 40 7.71 4.09 2.42
C TYR A 40 6.55 5.10 2.29
N TYR A 41 6.52 6.10 3.18
CA TYR A 41 5.85 7.36 2.88
C TYR A 41 6.74 8.15 1.94
N ASP A 42 6.24 8.52 0.77
CA ASP A 42 6.88 9.51 -0.08
C ASP A 42 6.63 10.90 0.53
N HIS A 43 7.66 11.45 1.19
CA HIS A 43 7.61 12.81 1.74
C HIS A 43 8.18 13.77 0.69
N THR A 44 7.31 14.57 0.06
CA THR A 44 7.76 15.86 -0.44
C THR A 44 7.83 16.80 0.76
N ASN A 45 9.07 17.11 1.15
CA ASN A 45 9.57 18.32 1.81
C ASN A 45 10.46 18.02 3.04
N ASN A 46 11.75 18.23 2.77
CA ASN A 46 12.84 18.67 3.66
C ASN A 46 12.41 19.08 5.08
N ASP A 47 12.94 18.39 6.10
CA ASP A 47 13.85 18.99 7.11
C ASP A 47 14.02 18.16 8.41
N ASP A 48 13.40 16.99 8.58
CA ASP A 48 13.69 16.11 9.73
C ASP A 48 14.00 14.68 9.27
N ASP A 49 14.93 14.02 9.98
CA ASP A 49 15.47 12.67 9.72
C ASP A 49 14.36 11.59 9.67
N GLY A 50 13.68 11.54 8.52
CA GLY A 50 12.33 11.01 8.29
C GLY A 50 12.20 9.49 8.28
N ARG A 51 12.56 8.82 9.37
CA ARG A 51 12.01 7.50 9.69
C ARG A 51 10.63 7.67 10.32
N ASN A 52 9.58 7.73 9.50
CA ASN A 52 8.21 7.58 10.00
C ASN A 52 7.69 6.19 9.67
N THR A 53 7.62 5.35 10.69
CA THR A 53 7.12 3.98 10.67
C THR A 53 5.58 3.98 10.60
N ILE A 54 4.97 2.93 10.02
CA ILE A 54 3.54 2.65 10.27
C ILE A 54 3.44 2.22 11.74
N THR A 55 3.41 3.19 12.65
CA THR A 55 3.38 2.96 14.09
C THR A 55 2.00 2.48 14.50
N ASN A 56 1.68 1.19 14.37
CA ASN A 56 0.42 0.63 14.90
C ASN A 56 -0.84 1.46 14.60
N GLN A 57 -0.87 2.19 13.48
CA GLN A 57 -2.03 2.97 13.08
C GLN A 57 -2.99 2.02 12.38
N ASP A 58 -4.26 2.07 12.78
CA ASP A 58 -5.34 1.34 12.14
C ASP A 58 -5.36 1.73 10.65
N VAL A 59 -5.25 0.74 9.76
CA VAL A 59 -5.42 0.99 8.33
C VAL A 59 -6.90 1.28 8.09
N ASP A 60 -7.19 2.49 7.63
CA ASP A 60 -8.57 2.93 7.38
C ASP A 60 -9.17 2.35 6.10
N ALA A 61 -8.34 2.01 5.11
CA ALA A 61 -8.77 1.39 3.84
C ALA A 61 -7.60 0.75 3.10
N VAL A 62 -7.89 -0.27 2.29
CA VAL A 62 -6.95 -0.81 1.29
C VAL A 62 -7.50 -0.49 -0.08
N VAL A 63 -6.78 0.33 -0.86
CA VAL A 63 -7.18 0.74 -2.20
C VAL A 63 -6.41 -0.07 -3.25
N VAL A 64 -7.13 -0.69 -4.18
CA VAL A 64 -6.55 -1.46 -5.28
C VAL A 64 -7.02 -0.83 -6.60
N GLY A 65 -6.06 -0.37 -7.39
CA GLY A 65 -6.33 0.13 -8.74
C GLY A 65 -5.48 -0.58 -9.79
N LEU A 66 -5.55 -0.06 -11.01
CA LEU A 66 -4.68 -0.54 -12.09
C LEU A 66 -3.21 -0.31 -11.72
N ASP A 67 -2.49 -1.41 -11.63
CA ASP A 67 -1.05 -1.43 -11.34
C ASP A 67 -0.33 -2.17 -12.49
N THR A 68 0.35 -1.40 -13.35
CA THR A 68 1.13 -1.95 -14.47
C THR A 68 2.35 -2.72 -14.02
N GLU A 69 2.75 -2.56 -12.75
CA GLU A 69 3.86 -3.25 -12.11
C GLU A 69 3.35 -4.19 -11.00
N PHE A 70 2.15 -4.74 -11.21
CA PHE A 70 1.51 -5.67 -10.29
C PHE A 70 2.39 -6.90 -10.03
N SER A 71 2.47 -7.29 -8.75
CA SER A 71 3.19 -8.49 -8.32
C SER A 71 2.38 -9.29 -7.30
N TYR A 72 2.66 -10.60 -7.23
CA TYR A 72 2.04 -11.48 -6.24
C TYR A 72 2.27 -10.98 -4.80
N ARG A 73 3.43 -10.38 -4.51
CA ARG A 73 3.73 -9.81 -3.19
C ARG A 73 2.78 -8.66 -2.83
N LYS A 74 2.50 -7.75 -3.76
CA LYS A 74 1.55 -6.66 -3.55
C LYS A 74 0.16 -7.19 -3.17
N LEU A 75 -0.28 -8.29 -3.81
CA LEU A 75 -1.53 -8.98 -3.46
C LEU A 75 -1.49 -9.63 -2.07
N CYS A 76 -0.37 -10.28 -1.70
CA CYS A 76 -0.21 -10.86 -0.37
C CYS A 76 -0.26 -9.79 0.72
N VAL A 77 0.42 -8.65 0.51
CA VAL A 77 0.40 -7.51 1.44
C VAL A 77 -1.03 -7.00 1.62
N ALA A 78 -1.74 -6.72 0.53
CA ALA A 78 -3.14 -6.29 0.59
C ALA A 78 -4.02 -7.30 1.35
N THR A 79 -3.82 -8.60 1.11
CA THR A 79 -4.55 -9.67 1.78
C THR A 79 -4.27 -9.70 3.29
N VAL A 80 -3.00 -9.59 3.70
CA VAL A 80 -2.61 -9.56 5.12
C VAL A 80 -3.16 -8.32 5.80
N LEU A 81 -3.11 -7.15 5.16
CA LEU A 81 -3.69 -5.91 5.69
C LEU A 81 -5.18 -6.05 5.93
N LEU A 82 -5.95 -6.58 4.97
CA LEU A 82 -7.38 -6.83 5.14
C LEU A 82 -7.69 -7.85 6.25
N GLN A 83 -6.81 -8.84 6.46
CA GLN A 83 -6.95 -9.80 7.55
C GLN A 83 -6.63 -9.20 8.92
N LYS A 84 -5.59 -8.35 8.99
CA LYS A 84 -5.15 -7.68 10.23
C LYS A 84 -6.12 -6.57 10.64
N PHE A 85 -6.72 -5.88 9.66
CA PHE A 85 -7.65 -4.78 9.86
C PHE A 85 -9.03 -5.12 9.24
N PRO A 86 -9.85 -5.98 9.88
CA PRO A 86 -11.09 -6.48 9.30
C PRO A 86 -12.17 -5.40 9.09
N ASN A 87 -12.02 -4.22 9.70
CA ASN A 87 -12.90 -3.07 9.50
C ASN A 87 -12.45 -2.17 8.34
N ALA A 88 -11.25 -2.38 7.80
CA ALA A 88 -10.74 -1.63 6.67
C ALA A 88 -11.47 -2.07 5.39
N PRO A 89 -12.25 -1.21 4.72
CA PRO A 89 -12.82 -1.50 3.42
C PRO A 89 -11.72 -1.76 2.37
N LEU A 90 -11.96 -2.77 1.54
CA LEU A 90 -11.31 -2.91 0.25
C LEU A 90 -12.00 -2.02 -0.78
N VAL A 91 -11.28 -1.05 -1.32
CA VAL A 91 -11.76 -0.12 -2.35
C VAL A 91 -11.09 -0.45 -3.68
N ALA A 92 -11.87 -0.94 -4.65
CA ALA A 92 -11.40 -1.11 -6.03
C ALA A 92 -11.70 0.16 -6.84
N THR A 93 -10.75 0.66 -7.61
CA THR A 93 -10.93 1.91 -8.40
C THR A 93 -11.95 1.78 -9.52
N ASN A 94 -12.15 0.57 -10.03
CA ASN A 94 -13.09 0.27 -11.13
C ASN A 94 -13.58 -1.19 -11.04
N ARG A 95 -14.56 -1.55 -11.87
CA ARG A 95 -15.14 -2.91 -11.95
C ARG A 95 -14.75 -3.66 -13.21
N ASP A 96 -13.92 -3.06 -14.05
CA ASP A 96 -13.62 -3.61 -15.37
C ASP A 96 -12.74 -4.84 -15.23
N ALA A 97 -13.10 -5.91 -15.94
CA ALA A 97 -12.38 -7.17 -15.92
C ALA A 97 -11.16 -7.18 -16.86
N PHE A 98 -11.12 -6.24 -17.80
CA PHE A 98 -10.06 -6.07 -18.79
C PHE A 98 -10.12 -4.64 -19.34
N ASP A 99 -8.97 -4.14 -19.79
CA ASP A 99 -8.92 -2.94 -20.60
C ASP A 99 -9.35 -3.32 -22.02
N LEU A 100 -10.47 -2.77 -22.49
CA LEU A 100 -10.97 -2.98 -23.85
C LEU A 100 -10.06 -2.19 -24.82
N VAL A 101 -8.94 -2.78 -25.19
CA VAL A 101 -8.09 -2.31 -26.30
C VAL A 101 -8.43 -3.07 -27.57
#